data_AF-A0A2N7QZW5-F1
#
_entry.id   AF-A0A2N7QZW5-F1
#
_cell.length_a   1.000
_cell.length_b   1.000
_cell.length_c   1.000
_cell.angle_alpha   90.00
_cell.angle_beta   90.00
_cell.angle_gamma   90.00
#
_symmetry.space_group_name_H-M   'P 1'
#
loop_
_entity.id
_entity.type
_entity.pdbx_description
1 polymer ?
#
loop_
_entity_poly.entity_id
_entity_poly.type
_entity_poly.pdbx_seq_one_letter_code
_entity_poly.pdbx_strand_id
1 'polypeptide(L)'
;MIIWGSGGGVCIAGDAGMRDCPVCQSAQRFDLTVSYRYAHIWYAFSWVTSRRYQAVCSRCHNGVALTKQEFQSRVSKDPIPVMRRRGWLLIPALVGLVIVVGAVQERRQGDDVAASIAAPHAGDIYFADLSKLVKGFDQSPAYGALKLVSADGNMLTFMAAKTAYNKKRSVESDVRSGKAGTDDYYDRDEPMTLSTDQLRQLQSNRVIYDVNHGADTPVAGTTSKAPGGPATASASSTGHGGPSLAADYSRAVMQAVQTNWIRPDNTPASSCKVRVTQQPGGHITGIDIESDCPYDEAGKRSVVNAVRRADPLPYQGYEKAFQSTIVITFASMSDASQP
;
A
#
# COMPACT_ATOMS: atom_id res chain seq x y z
N MET A 1 -11.07 9.97 -0.11
CA MET A 1 -12.13 10.85 0.44
C MET A 1 -11.98 10.90 1.95
N ILE A 2 -11.77 12.06 2.56
CA ILE A 2 -11.68 12.18 4.02
C ILE A 2 -13.11 12.21 4.57
N ILE A 3 -13.55 11.13 5.24
CA ILE A 3 -14.88 11.10 5.86
C ILE A 3 -14.82 11.84 7.19
N TRP A 4 -15.30 13.08 7.16
CA TRP A 4 -15.52 13.91 8.33
C TRP A 4 -16.91 13.64 8.91
N GLY A 5 -17.02 13.56 10.23
CA GLY A 5 -18.31 13.37 10.90
C GLY A 5 -18.36 14.01 12.28
N SER A 6 -19.57 14.09 12.83
CA SER A 6 -19.79 14.52 14.21
C SER A 6 -20.77 13.60 14.91
N GLY A 7 -20.59 13.43 16.21
CA GLY A 7 -21.47 12.65 17.06
C GLY A 7 -21.71 13.33 18.40
N GLY A 8 -22.49 12.68 19.24
CA GLY A 8 -22.67 13.06 20.63
C GLY A 8 -22.64 11.83 21.54
N GLY A 9 -22.56 12.10 22.84
CA GLY A 9 -22.67 11.08 23.87
C GLY A 9 -23.08 11.70 25.20
N VAL A 10 -23.46 10.85 26.13
CA VAL A 10 -23.81 11.21 27.51
C VAL A 10 -23.04 10.28 28.44
N CYS A 11 -22.40 10.83 29.46
CA CYS A 11 -21.73 10.07 30.50
C CYS A 11 -22.30 10.46 31.87
N ILE A 12 -22.77 9.46 32.62
CA ILE A 12 -23.03 9.60 34.05
C ILE A 12 -21.69 9.51 34.78
N ALA A 13 -21.43 10.46 35.66
CA ALA A 13 -20.13 10.71 36.27
C ALA A 13 -20.10 10.47 37.79
N GLY A 14 -21.26 10.35 38.42
CA GLY A 14 -21.41 10.14 39.86
C GLY A 14 -22.77 10.61 40.36
N ASP A 15 -22.96 10.52 41.67
CA ASP A 15 -24.15 11.03 42.35
C ASP A 15 -24.08 12.54 42.59
N ALA A 16 -25.19 13.25 42.35
CA ALA A 16 -25.34 14.68 42.66
C ALA A 16 -26.06 14.92 44.00
N GLY A 17 -26.50 13.84 44.67
CA GLY A 17 -27.24 13.85 45.92
C GLY A 17 -28.76 13.94 45.76
N MET A 18 -29.46 13.96 46.90
CA MET A 18 -30.90 14.22 46.96
C MET A 18 -31.17 15.73 46.83
N ARG A 19 -32.13 16.11 45.99
CA ARG A 19 -32.62 17.48 45.80
C ARG A 19 -34.12 17.46 45.50
N ASP A 20 -34.84 18.51 45.85
CA ASP A 20 -36.24 18.65 45.43
C ASP A 20 -36.32 18.86 43.92
N CYS A 21 -37.04 17.96 43.24
CA CYS A 21 -37.21 18.01 41.81
C CYS A 21 -38.50 18.79 41.46
N PRO A 22 -38.44 19.93 40.75
CA PRO A 22 -39.62 20.73 40.43
C PRO A 22 -40.63 19.99 39.54
N VAL A 23 -40.17 18.99 38.78
CA VAL A 23 -41.03 18.16 37.91
C VAL A 23 -41.67 17.00 38.67
N CYS A 24 -40.96 16.38 39.63
CA CYS A 24 -41.51 15.29 40.44
C CYS A 24 -42.21 15.77 41.72
N GLN A 25 -42.15 17.07 42.02
CA GLN A 25 -42.74 17.72 43.21
C GLN A 25 -42.36 17.01 44.53
N SER A 26 -41.14 16.48 44.59
CA SER A 26 -40.64 15.66 45.69
C SER A 26 -39.12 15.59 45.67
N ALA A 27 -38.52 15.26 46.82
CA ALA A 27 -37.11 14.94 46.94
C ALA A 27 -36.78 13.73 46.05
N GLN A 28 -35.86 13.91 45.11
CA GLN A 28 -35.39 12.88 44.19
C GLN A 28 -33.86 12.84 44.20
N ARG A 29 -33.31 11.70 43.81
CA ARG A 29 -31.88 11.55 43.55
C ARG A 29 -31.54 12.15 42.18
N PHE A 30 -30.38 12.78 42.09
CA PHE A 30 -29.88 13.35 40.84
C PHE A 30 -28.51 12.76 40.48
N ASP A 31 -28.27 12.49 39.21
CA ASP A 31 -27.02 11.99 38.67
C ASP A 31 -26.21 13.12 38.01
N LEU A 32 -24.93 13.24 38.37
CA LEU A 32 -23.99 14.14 37.70
C LEU A 32 -23.75 13.60 36.28
N THR A 33 -24.13 14.39 35.29
CA THR A 33 -24.13 13.99 33.89
C THR A 33 -23.36 15.00 33.05
N VAL A 34 -22.56 14.52 32.10
CA VAL A 34 -22.00 15.34 31.02
C VAL A 34 -22.50 14.85 29.67
N SER A 35 -23.24 15.70 28.97
CA SER A 35 -23.53 15.51 27.54
C SER A 35 -22.46 16.23 26.72
N TYR A 36 -21.97 15.59 25.66
CA TYR A 36 -20.87 16.11 24.85
C TYR A 36 -21.11 15.90 23.36
N ARG A 37 -20.51 16.77 22.55
CA ARG A 37 -20.37 16.58 21.10
C ARG A 37 -18.91 16.33 20.77
N TYR A 38 -18.66 15.56 19.72
CA TYR A 38 -17.32 15.32 19.19
C TYR A 38 -17.34 15.39 17.66
N ALA A 39 -16.21 15.79 17.09
CA ALA A 39 -15.93 15.62 15.67
C ALA A 39 -14.93 14.48 15.49
N HIS A 40 -14.91 13.87 14.30
CA HIS A 40 -14.00 12.79 14.00
C HIS A 40 -13.60 12.68 12.53
N ILE A 41 -12.43 12.09 12.32
CA ILE A 41 -11.90 11.63 11.04
C ILE A 41 -12.01 10.10 11.05
N TRP A 42 -12.81 9.52 10.16
CA TRP A 42 -12.96 8.06 9.97
C TRP A 42 -13.33 7.27 11.24
N TYR A 43 -14.04 7.89 12.19
CA TYR A 43 -14.40 7.37 13.52
C TYR A 43 -13.24 7.04 14.48
N ALA A 44 -12.01 6.84 13.97
CA ALA A 44 -10.82 6.51 14.75
C ALA A 44 -10.22 7.72 15.49
N PHE A 45 -10.02 8.84 14.79
CA PHE A 45 -9.43 10.05 15.38
C PHE A 45 -10.54 11.03 15.73
N SER A 46 -10.79 11.22 17.03
CA SER A 46 -11.87 12.08 17.50
C SER A 46 -11.47 13.02 18.63
N TRP A 47 -12.16 14.16 18.70
CA TRP A 47 -11.96 15.20 19.70
C TRP A 47 -13.31 15.81 20.11
N VAL A 48 -13.44 16.15 21.39
CA VAL A 48 -14.64 16.77 21.95
C VAL A 48 -14.74 18.21 21.49
N THR A 49 -15.86 18.58 20.86
CA THR A 49 -16.13 19.94 20.35
C THR A 49 -16.98 20.77 21.31
N SER A 50 -17.85 20.14 22.11
CA SER A 50 -18.60 20.84 23.15
C SER A 50 -18.98 19.92 24.31
N ARG A 51 -19.29 20.52 25.47
CA ARG A 51 -19.71 19.85 26.71
C ARG A 51 -20.81 20.65 27.38
N ARG A 52 -21.76 19.95 28.01
CA ARG A 52 -22.79 20.51 28.89
C ARG A 52 -22.82 19.65 30.15
N TYR A 53 -22.63 20.28 31.31
CA TYR A 53 -22.65 19.63 32.61
C TYR A 53 -24.03 19.83 33.24
N GLN A 54 -24.61 18.78 33.81
CA GLN A 54 -25.97 18.77 34.32
C GLN A 54 -26.07 17.89 35.57
N ALA A 55 -26.98 18.23 36.48
CA ALA A 55 -27.50 17.26 37.45
C ALA A 55 -28.87 16.82 36.92
N VAL A 56 -29.04 15.52 36.67
CA VAL A 56 -30.23 14.96 36.02
C VAL A 56 -31.03 14.13 37.02
N CYS A 57 -32.32 14.41 37.19
CA CYS A 57 -33.18 13.64 38.09
C CYS A 57 -33.27 12.18 37.65
N SER A 58 -32.96 11.23 38.52
CA SER A 58 -32.95 9.79 38.20
C SER A 58 -34.34 9.21 37.93
N ARG A 59 -35.42 9.97 38.23
CA ARG A 59 -36.82 9.55 38.07
C ARG A 59 -37.51 10.12 36.82
N CYS A 60 -37.30 11.39 36.50
CA CYS A 60 -37.97 12.05 35.36
C CYS A 60 -37.01 12.56 34.28
N HIS A 61 -35.71 12.31 34.42
CA HIS A 61 -34.63 12.69 33.50
C HIS A 61 -34.55 14.18 33.13
N ASN A 62 -35.29 15.05 33.82
CA ASN A 62 -35.12 16.50 33.71
C ASN A 62 -33.85 16.92 34.46
N GLY A 63 -33.05 17.76 33.81
CA GLY A 63 -31.75 18.16 34.31
C GLY A 63 -31.62 19.66 34.51
N VAL A 64 -30.96 20.07 35.60
CA VAL A 64 -30.51 21.45 35.81
C VAL A 64 -29.08 21.60 35.31
N ALA A 65 -28.78 22.72 34.65
CA ALA A 65 -27.44 23.00 34.17
C ALA A 65 -26.48 23.29 35.34
N LEU A 66 -25.27 22.74 35.28
CA LEU A 66 -24.20 22.99 36.23
C LEU A 66 -23.07 23.77 35.56
N THR A 67 -22.33 24.55 36.36
CA THR A 67 -21.07 25.11 35.91
C THR A 67 -20.02 24.01 35.77
N LYS A 68 -19.01 24.22 34.92
CA LYS A 68 -17.85 23.32 34.81
C LYS A 68 -17.17 23.13 36.17
N GLN A 69 -17.07 24.19 36.98
CA GLN A 69 -16.42 24.17 38.29
C GLN A 69 -17.22 23.35 39.32
N GLU A 70 -18.55 23.53 39.38
CA GLU A 70 -19.42 22.74 40.27
C GLU A 70 -19.43 21.24 39.92
N PHE A 71 -19.35 20.91 38.63
CA PHE A 71 -19.21 19.52 38.20
C PHE A 71 -17.83 18.95 38.57
N GLN A 72 -16.75 19.70 38.30
CA GLN A 72 -15.38 19.21 38.54
C GLN A 72 -15.00 19.14 40.03
N SER A 73 -15.62 19.93 40.92
CA SER A 73 -15.41 19.79 42.37
C SER A 73 -15.97 18.49 42.95
N ARG A 74 -16.86 17.81 42.21
CA ARG A 74 -17.51 16.55 42.62
C ARG A 74 -17.08 15.33 41.81
N VAL A 75 -16.28 15.51 40.74
CA VAL A 75 -15.89 14.45 39.80
C VAL A 75 -14.37 14.47 39.58
N SER A 76 -13.69 13.45 40.08
CA SER A 76 -12.21 13.37 40.12
C SER A 76 -11.54 13.07 38.78
N LYS A 77 -12.25 12.49 37.81
CA LYS A 77 -11.74 12.12 36.49
C LYS A 77 -12.72 12.50 35.40
N ASP A 78 -12.23 13.00 34.26
CA ASP A 78 -13.07 13.31 33.09
C ASP A 78 -13.71 12.02 32.55
N PRO A 79 -15.04 11.84 32.65
CA PRO A 79 -15.71 10.58 32.35
C PRO A 79 -15.86 10.33 30.84
N ILE A 80 -15.57 11.33 30.00
CA ILE A 80 -15.63 11.17 28.55
C ILE A 80 -14.47 10.26 28.11
N PRO A 81 -14.73 9.14 27.40
CA PRO A 81 -13.72 8.17 27.02
C PRO A 81 -12.49 8.80 26.35
N VAL A 82 -11.30 8.32 26.71
CA VAL A 82 -10.02 8.91 26.25
C VAL A 82 -9.94 8.94 24.72
N MET A 83 -10.39 7.89 24.02
CA MET A 83 -10.45 7.83 22.56
C MET A 83 -11.36 8.93 21.94
N ARG A 84 -12.42 9.36 22.65
CA ARG A 84 -13.32 10.44 22.22
C ARG A 84 -12.76 11.84 22.50
N ARG A 85 -11.97 12.01 23.57
CA ARG A 85 -11.38 13.30 23.96
C ARG A 85 -10.03 13.58 23.32
N ARG A 86 -9.20 12.54 23.19
CA ARG A 86 -7.76 12.60 22.88
C ARG A 86 -7.39 11.72 21.67
N GLY A 87 -8.34 11.19 20.91
CA GLY A 87 -8.05 10.36 19.73
C GLY A 87 -7.19 11.07 18.68
N TRP A 88 -7.22 12.40 18.63
CA TRP A 88 -6.32 13.21 17.80
C TRP A 88 -4.83 13.05 18.13
N LEU A 89 -4.45 12.65 19.35
CA LEU A 89 -3.04 12.46 19.76
C LEU A 89 -2.35 11.30 19.02
N LEU A 90 -3.11 10.42 18.36
CA LEU A 90 -2.54 9.37 17.52
C LEU A 90 -2.08 9.89 16.15
N ILE A 91 -2.59 11.05 15.70
CA ILE A 91 -2.26 11.62 14.38
C ILE A 91 -0.77 12.00 14.28
N PRO A 92 -0.15 12.74 15.23
CA PRO A 92 1.28 13.07 15.15
C PRO A 92 2.19 11.83 15.11
N ALA A 93 1.84 10.76 15.83
CA ALA A 93 2.61 9.52 15.83
C ALA A 93 2.55 8.83 14.46
N LEU A 94 1.37 8.76 13.83
CA LEU A 94 1.22 8.21 12.48
C LEU A 94 1.90 9.06 11.41
N VAL A 95 1.80 10.39 11.51
CA VAL A 95 2.52 11.32 10.61
C VAL A 95 4.04 11.17 10.76
N GLY A 96 4.54 11.08 11.99
CA GLY A 96 5.96 10.82 12.27
C GLY A 96 6.43 9.49 11.68
N LEU A 97 5.63 8.42 11.81
CA LEU A 97 5.93 7.12 11.19
C LEU A 97 6.02 7.22 9.66
N VAL A 98 5.06 7.88 9.01
CA VAL A 98 5.08 8.07 7.54
C VAL A 98 6.30 8.87 7.09
N ILE A 99 6.71 9.90 7.83
CA ILE A 99 7.92 10.68 7.53
C ILE A 99 9.18 9.80 7.67
N VAL A 100 9.28 9.00 8.73
CA VAL A 100 10.43 8.09 8.94
C VAL A 100 10.49 7.01 7.86
N VAL A 101 9.37 6.38 7.52
CA VAL A 101 9.30 5.38 6.44
C VAL A 101 9.67 6.00 5.10
N GLY A 102 9.15 7.19 4.79
CA GLY A 102 9.51 7.94 3.57
C GLY A 102 11.00 8.24 3.48
N ALA A 103 11.61 8.73 4.57
CA ALA A 103 13.05 9.00 4.62
C ALA A 103 13.92 7.73 4.52
N VAL A 104 13.47 6.60 5.06
CA VAL A 104 14.15 5.30 4.91
C VAL A 104 14.02 4.78 3.48
N GLN A 105 12.85 4.90 2.86
CA GLN A 105 12.61 4.51 1.48
C GLN A 105 13.41 5.36 0.49
N GLU A 106 13.47 6.69 0.71
CA GLU A 106 14.27 7.60 -0.11
C GLU A 106 15.78 7.31 -0.03
N ARG A 107 16.28 6.93 1.16
CA ARG A 107 17.67 6.47 1.30
C ARG A 107 17.93 5.19 0.52
N ARG A 108 17.09 4.17 0.68
CA ARG A 108 17.22 2.90 -0.05
C ARG A 108 17.21 3.12 -1.56
N GLN A 109 16.27 3.90 -2.08
CA GLN A 109 16.23 4.25 -3.50
C GLN A 109 17.52 4.97 -3.95
N GLY A 110 18.10 5.83 -3.11
CA GLY A 110 19.42 6.42 -3.36
C GLY A 110 20.54 5.38 -3.42
N ASP A 111 20.57 4.44 -2.47
CA ASP A 111 21.57 3.36 -2.42
C ASP A 111 21.43 2.40 -3.61
N ASP A 112 20.20 2.03 -3.98
CA ASP A 112 19.87 1.17 -5.13
C ASP A 112 20.32 1.83 -6.45
N VAL A 113 19.98 3.11 -6.68
CA VAL A 113 20.44 3.88 -7.86
C VAL A 113 21.96 4.01 -7.88
N ALA A 114 22.62 4.18 -6.73
CA ALA A 114 24.08 4.23 -6.65
C ALA A 114 24.71 2.88 -7.04
N ALA A 115 24.07 1.75 -6.67
CA ALA A 115 24.49 0.42 -7.07
C ALA A 115 24.31 0.20 -8.58
N SER A 116 23.17 0.60 -9.18
CA SER A 116 22.96 0.52 -10.64
C SER A 116 23.97 1.36 -11.42
N ILE A 117 24.32 2.57 -10.95
CA ILE A 117 25.37 3.40 -11.56
C ILE A 117 26.77 2.76 -11.40
N ALA A 118 27.01 2.01 -10.33
CA ALA A 118 28.28 1.32 -10.11
C ALA A 118 28.45 0.03 -10.95
N ALA A 119 27.34 -0.63 -11.30
CA ALA A 119 27.29 -1.82 -12.15
C ALA A 119 26.18 -1.70 -13.22
N PRO A 120 26.40 -0.89 -14.28
CA PRO A 120 25.37 -0.58 -15.28
C PRO A 120 25.23 -1.68 -16.33
N HIS A 121 23.99 -1.96 -16.76
CA HIS A 121 23.66 -2.99 -17.76
C HIS A 121 22.98 -2.39 -18.99
N ALA A 122 23.28 -2.89 -20.20
CA ALA A 122 22.58 -2.47 -21.39
C ALA A 122 21.10 -2.86 -21.30
N GLY A 123 20.21 -1.94 -21.68
CA GLY A 123 18.78 -2.04 -21.44
C GLY A 123 18.31 -1.45 -20.10
N ASP A 124 19.20 -1.06 -19.18
CA ASP A 124 18.81 -0.28 -17.99
C ASP A 124 18.11 1.02 -18.41
N ILE A 125 16.99 1.31 -17.74
CA ILE A 125 16.16 2.50 -17.98
C ILE A 125 16.30 3.42 -16.78
N TYR A 126 17.02 4.52 -16.95
CA TYR A 126 17.27 5.54 -15.94
C TYR A 126 16.16 6.59 -15.98
N PHE A 127 15.56 6.88 -14.84
CA PHE A 127 14.50 7.88 -14.72
C PHE A 127 15.11 9.25 -14.41
N ALA A 128 14.83 10.22 -15.28
CA ALA A 128 15.52 11.50 -15.25
C ALA A 128 14.60 12.71 -15.49
N ASP A 129 15.07 13.90 -15.08
CA ASP A 129 14.53 15.19 -15.47
C ASP A 129 15.23 15.68 -16.75
N LEU A 130 14.65 15.35 -17.91
CA LEU A 130 15.28 15.49 -19.23
C LEU A 130 15.56 16.94 -19.64
N SER A 131 14.82 17.92 -19.12
CA SER A 131 15.05 19.34 -19.41
C SER A 131 16.39 19.87 -18.88
N LYS A 132 17.09 19.08 -18.05
CA LYS A 132 18.44 19.36 -17.55
C LYS A 132 19.55 18.61 -18.30
N LEU A 133 19.17 17.74 -19.25
CA LEU A 133 20.08 16.78 -19.91
C LEU A 133 20.08 16.93 -21.44
N VAL A 134 18.90 17.14 -22.03
CA VAL A 134 18.70 17.25 -23.47
C VAL A 134 17.83 18.46 -23.80
N LYS A 135 17.97 18.98 -25.02
CA LYS A 135 17.15 20.10 -25.53
C LYS A 135 15.82 19.57 -26.06
N GLY A 136 14.88 20.47 -26.38
CA GLY A 136 13.58 20.12 -26.97
C GLY A 136 12.43 19.93 -25.98
N PHE A 137 12.65 20.11 -24.68
CA PHE A 137 11.59 20.12 -23.66
C PHE A 137 11.36 21.52 -23.08
N ASP A 138 10.26 22.17 -23.47
CA ASP A 138 9.89 23.51 -22.99
C ASP A 138 9.33 23.52 -21.55
N GLN A 139 8.91 22.35 -21.04
CA GLN A 139 8.42 22.19 -19.67
C GLN A 139 9.57 21.87 -18.70
N SER A 140 9.48 22.37 -17.47
CA SER A 140 10.42 22.01 -16.40
C SER A 140 9.68 21.81 -15.07
N PRO A 141 9.83 20.66 -14.39
CA PRO A 141 10.61 19.47 -14.80
C PRO A 141 9.98 18.73 -15.99
N ALA A 142 10.81 18.07 -16.78
CA ALA A 142 10.42 17.19 -17.88
C ALA A 142 10.83 15.75 -17.54
N TYR A 143 10.04 15.07 -16.72
CA TYR A 143 10.34 13.70 -16.31
C TYR A 143 10.20 12.73 -17.49
N GLY A 144 11.29 12.04 -17.82
CA GLY A 144 11.35 11.03 -18.86
C GLY A 144 12.33 9.92 -18.49
N ALA A 145 12.69 9.11 -19.48
CA ALA A 145 13.61 7.99 -19.31
C ALA A 145 14.82 8.09 -20.25
N LEU A 146 15.92 7.48 -19.84
CA LEU A 146 17.13 7.28 -20.64
C LEU A 146 17.41 5.77 -20.70
N LYS A 147 17.47 5.18 -21.89
CA LYS A 147 17.84 3.76 -22.07
C LYS A 147 19.35 3.67 -22.29
N LEU A 148 20.04 2.90 -21.46
CA LEU A 148 21.45 2.59 -21.62
C LEU A 148 21.64 1.61 -22.78
N VAL A 149 22.49 1.96 -23.75
CA VAL A 149 22.76 1.16 -24.95
C VAL A 149 24.09 0.43 -24.85
N SER A 150 25.16 1.15 -24.47
CA SER A 150 26.51 0.59 -24.32
C SER A 150 27.23 1.18 -23.10
N ALA A 151 28.14 0.38 -22.55
CA ALA A 151 28.96 0.73 -21.40
C ALA A 151 30.44 0.45 -21.73
N ASP A 152 31.14 1.48 -22.17
CA ASP A 152 32.52 1.42 -22.66
C ASP A 152 33.46 1.98 -21.58
N GLY A 153 33.71 1.15 -20.56
CA GLY A 153 34.52 1.51 -19.40
C GLY A 153 33.84 2.56 -18.52
N ASN A 154 34.32 3.81 -18.57
CA ASN A 154 33.73 4.92 -17.81
C ASN A 154 32.70 5.74 -18.63
N MET A 155 32.51 5.42 -19.91
CA MET A 155 31.62 6.16 -20.82
C MET A 155 30.37 5.33 -21.11
N LEU A 156 29.20 5.91 -20.86
CA LEU A 156 27.90 5.25 -20.93
C LEU A 156 27.04 5.97 -21.97
N THR A 157 26.59 5.26 -23.00
CA THR A 157 25.81 5.82 -24.11
C THR A 157 24.33 5.57 -23.92
N PHE A 158 23.55 6.66 -23.86
CA PHE A 158 22.13 6.66 -23.60
C PHE A 158 21.32 7.19 -24.77
N MET A 159 20.10 6.70 -24.89
CA MET A 159 19.06 7.25 -25.76
C MET A 159 17.99 7.91 -24.88
N ALA A 160 17.62 9.15 -25.16
CA ALA A 160 16.60 9.87 -24.40
C ALA A 160 15.19 9.57 -24.94
N ALA A 161 14.19 9.52 -24.05
CA ALA A 161 12.80 9.34 -24.47
C ALA A 161 12.33 10.51 -25.35
N LYS A 162 11.62 10.23 -26.46
CA LYS A 162 11.04 11.25 -27.36
C LYS A 162 9.99 12.14 -26.67
N THR A 163 9.45 11.68 -25.54
CA THR A 163 8.37 12.35 -24.80
C THR A 163 8.69 12.40 -23.31
N ALA A 164 8.31 13.50 -22.66
CA ALA A 164 8.48 13.71 -21.23
C ALA A 164 7.19 14.23 -20.58
N TYR A 165 7.11 14.09 -19.25
CA TYR A 165 5.90 14.32 -18.46
C TYR A 165 6.17 15.26 -17.27
N ASN A 166 5.13 15.97 -16.83
CA ASN A 166 5.17 16.77 -15.60
C ASN A 166 5.05 15.94 -14.30
N LYS A 167 4.99 14.60 -14.39
CA LYS A 167 4.83 13.67 -13.25
C LYS A 167 5.70 12.43 -13.42
N LYS A 168 6.54 12.13 -12.42
CA LYS A 168 7.38 10.91 -12.35
C LYS A 168 6.59 9.61 -12.62
N ARG A 169 5.40 9.49 -12.01
CA ARG A 169 4.48 8.35 -12.17
C ARG A 169 4.08 8.04 -13.61
N SER A 170 4.13 9.00 -14.53
CA SER A 170 3.88 8.71 -15.94
C SER A 170 4.99 7.85 -16.54
N VAL A 171 6.26 8.16 -16.22
CA VAL A 171 7.43 7.36 -16.64
C VAL A 171 7.40 5.98 -15.99
N GLU A 172 7.09 5.91 -14.68
CA GLU A 172 6.90 4.63 -13.96
C GLU A 172 5.85 3.75 -14.65
N SER A 173 4.76 4.35 -15.15
CA SER A 173 3.69 3.63 -15.84
C SER A 173 4.09 3.17 -17.24
N ASP A 174 4.90 3.96 -17.97
CA ASP A 174 5.42 3.59 -19.29
C ASP A 174 6.45 2.45 -19.21
N VAL A 175 7.28 2.43 -18.16
CA VAL A 175 8.19 1.30 -17.86
C VAL A 175 7.39 0.06 -17.45
N ARG A 176 6.48 0.19 -16.47
CA ARG A 176 5.66 -0.93 -15.97
C ARG A 176 4.75 -1.55 -17.03
N SER A 177 4.32 -0.78 -18.04
CA SER A 177 3.52 -1.29 -19.16
C SER A 177 4.36 -1.88 -20.30
N GLY A 178 5.69 -1.85 -20.20
CA GLY A 178 6.62 -2.32 -21.22
C GLY A 178 6.82 -1.35 -22.40
N LYS A 179 6.05 -0.25 -22.47
CA LYS A 179 6.17 0.78 -23.52
C LYS A 179 7.58 1.35 -23.61
N ALA A 180 8.18 1.70 -22.47
CA ALA A 180 9.55 2.19 -22.41
C ALA A 180 10.63 1.09 -22.61
N GLY A 181 10.27 -0.18 -22.80
CA GLY A 181 11.20 -1.20 -23.27
C GLY A 181 11.46 -1.12 -24.78
N THR A 182 10.50 -0.58 -25.54
CA THR A 182 10.56 -0.50 -27.01
C THR A 182 11.52 0.60 -27.49
N ASP A 183 12.23 0.34 -28.59
CA ASP A 183 13.18 1.31 -29.15
C ASP A 183 12.51 2.57 -29.70
N ASP A 184 11.25 2.48 -30.17
CA ASP A 184 10.52 3.63 -30.72
C ASP A 184 10.15 4.69 -29.67
N TYR A 185 10.22 4.33 -28.38
CA TYR A 185 10.06 5.25 -27.26
C TYR A 185 11.21 6.27 -27.17
N TYR A 186 12.38 5.95 -27.71
CA TYR A 186 13.61 6.74 -27.58
C TYR A 186 14.02 7.39 -28.89
N ASP A 187 14.60 8.58 -28.80
CA ASP A 187 15.28 9.20 -29.91
C ASP A 187 16.53 8.39 -30.26
N ARG A 188 16.66 8.03 -31.54
CA ARG A 188 17.76 7.19 -32.05
C ARG A 188 18.83 8.00 -32.77
N ASP A 189 18.53 9.26 -33.10
CA ASP A 189 19.34 10.10 -33.95
C ASP A 189 20.23 11.03 -33.13
N GLU A 190 19.86 11.33 -31.87
CA GLU A 190 20.66 12.11 -30.91
C GLU A 190 21.05 11.29 -29.65
N PRO A 191 21.94 10.28 -29.76
CA PRO A 191 22.47 9.57 -28.60
C PRO A 191 23.37 10.48 -27.75
N MET A 192 23.23 10.41 -26.43
CA MET A 192 24.05 11.17 -25.48
C MET A 192 25.05 10.25 -24.77
N THR A 193 26.26 10.74 -24.49
CA THR A 193 27.25 10.00 -23.70
C THR A 193 27.51 10.72 -22.37
N LEU A 194 27.45 9.98 -21.27
CA LEU A 194 27.73 10.47 -19.92
C LEU A 194 28.81 9.59 -19.28
N SER A 195 29.68 10.18 -18.47
CA SER A 195 30.58 9.40 -17.62
C SER A 195 29.89 8.89 -16.37
N THR A 196 30.40 7.81 -15.77
CA THR A 196 29.87 7.29 -14.49
C THR A 196 29.90 8.35 -13.38
N ASP A 197 30.90 9.24 -13.38
CA ASP A 197 30.98 10.34 -12.40
C ASP A 197 29.98 11.47 -12.69
N GLN A 198 29.68 11.74 -13.97
CA GLN A 198 28.55 12.61 -14.34
C GLN A 198 27.23 12.00 -13.86
N LEU A 199 27.00 10.69 -14.01
CA LEU A 199 25.80 10.04 -13.48
C LEU A 199 25.69 10.16 -11.95
N ARG A 200 26.80 9.97 -11.22
CA ARG A 200 26.84 10.22 -9.75
C ARG A 200 26.50 11.67 -9.41
N GLN A 201 27.01 12.65 -10.17
CA GLN A 201 26.68 14.06 -9.97
C GLN A 201 25.21 14.36 -10.27
N LEU A 202 24.66 13.77 -11.33
CA LEU A 202 23.24 13.88 -11.70
C LEU A 202 22.32 13.23 -10.68
N GLN A 203 22.71 12.09 -10.10
CA GLN A 203 22.03 11.45 -8.97
C GLN A 203 22.06 12.35 -7.72
N SER A 204 23.23 12.86 -7.35
CA SER A 204 23.40 13.77 -6.20
C SER A 204 22.53 15.04 -6.33
N ASN A 205 22.42 15.56 -7.56
CA ASN A 205 21.56 16.69 -7.90
C ASN A 205 20.08 16.33 -8.11
N ARG A 206 19.69 15.06 -7.88
CA ARG A 206 18.34 14.49 -8.11
C ARG A 206 17.78 14.72 -9.52
N VAL A 207 18.66 14.84 -10.51
CA VAL A 207 18.31 14.85 -11.94
C VAL A 207 17.96 13.43 -12.37
N ILE A 208 18.82 12.46 -12.06
CA ILE A 208 18.50 11.03 -12.08
C ILE A 208 17.96 10.65 -10.69
N TYR A 209 16.87 9.90 -10.64
CA TYR A 209 16.17 9.62 -9.37
C TYR A 209 15.68 8.18 -9.20
N ASP A 210 15.74 7.36 -10.25
CA ASP A 210 15.39 5.94 -10.19
C ASP A 210 16.06 5.18 -11.35
N VAL A 211 16.20 3.86 -11.25
CA VAL A 211 16.67 2.98 -12.35
C VAL A 211 15.84 1.71 -12.38
N ASN A 212 15.34 1.35 -13.55
CA ASN A 212 14.76 0.03 -13.79
C ASN A 212 15.73 -0.80 -14.61
N HIS A 213 16.13 -1.95 -14.07
CA HIS A 213 16.90 -2.93 -14.82
C HIS A 213 16.05 -3.51 -15.95
N GLY A 214 16.56 -3.40 -17.19
CA GLY A 214 15.94 -4.00 -18.36
C GLY A 214 15.96 -5.53 -18.28
N ALA A 215 15.18 -6.20 -19.13
CA ALA A 215 15.19 -7.67 -19.19
C ALA A 215 16.61 -8.17 -19.52
N ASP A 216 17.15 -9.03 -18.65
CA ASP A 216 18.59 -9.27 -18.49
C ASP A 216 19.36 -9.52 -19.79
N THR A 217 20.37 -8.69 -20.07
CA THR A 217 21.55 -9.08 -20.87
C THR A 217 22.78 -8.34 -20.36
N PRO A 218 23.74 -9.02 -19.71
CA PRO A 218 25.01 -8.40 -19.30
C PRO A 218 25.79 -7.87 -20.51
N VAL A 219 26.33 -6.65 -20.40
CA VAL A 219 27.18 -6.08 -21.45
C VAL A 219 28.52 -6.83 -21.48
N ALA A 220 28.91 -7.30 -22.65
CA ALA A 220 30.11 -8.14 -22.80
C ALA A 220 31.40 -7.32 -22.94
N GLY A 221 32.28 -7.39 -21.94
CA GLY A 221 33.65 -6.86 -21.95
C GLY A 221 34.09 -6.47 -20.52
N THR A 222 35.23 -6.86 -19.97
CA THR A 222 36.46 -7.43 -20.54
C THR A 222 37.02 -8.58 -19.69
N THR A 223 37.70 -9.53 -20.32
CA THR A 223 38.31 -10.72 -19.70
C THR A 223 39.51 -10.44 -18.79
N SER A 224 39.61 -11.17 -17.68
CA SER A 224 40.87 -11.50 -17.00
C SER A 224 40.76 -12.85 -16.28
N LYS A 225 41.86 -13.62 -16.20
CA LYS A 225 41.82 -15.09 -16.07
C LYS A 225 42.75 -15.66 -14.97
N ALA A 226 42.15 -16.43 -14.05
CA ALA A 226 42.72 -17.51 -13.21
C ALA A 226 43.83 -17.17 -12.19
N PRO A 227 44.18 -18.05 -11.22
CA PRO A 227 43.53 -19.30 -10.73
C PRO A 227 42.83 -19.09 -9.36
N GLY A 228 42.27 -20.07 -8.63
CA GLY A 228 42.02 -21.51 -8.91
C GLY A 228 42.39 -22.43 -7.71
N GLY A 229 41.42 -23.18 -7.16
CA GLY A 229 41.57 -24.11 -6.02
C GLY A 229 40.30 -24.98 -5.80
N PRO A 230 40.39 -26.19 -5.23
CA PRO A 230 39.40 -27.26 -5.49
C PRO A 230 38.18 -27.28 -4.56
N ALA A 231 37.14 -27.97 -5.05
CA ALA A 231 35.85 -28.14 -4.39
C ALA A 231 35.84 -29.18 -3.25
N THR A 232 34.84 -29.09 -2.37
CA THR A 232 34.19 -30.28 -1.83
C THR A 232 32.69 -30.02 -1.71
N ALA A 233 31.87 -30.98 -2.13
CA ALA A 233 30.44 -30.80 -2.32
C ALA A 233 29.62 -31.29 -1.13
N SER A 234 28.38 -30.80 -1.02
CA SER A 234 27.21 -31.70 -1.05
C SER A 234 25.96 -30.94 -1.48
N ALA A 235 25.28 -31.50 -2.47
CA ALA A 235 24.07 -30.93 -3.04
C ALA A 235 22.81 -31.54 -2.42
N SER A 236 21.71 -30.79 -2.47
CA SER A 236 20.38 -31.37 -2.70
C SER A 236 19.54 -30.35 -3.46
N SER A 237 19.99 -30.07 -4.68
CA SER A 237 19.23 -29.32 -5.67
C SER A 237 18.29 -30.25 -6.44
N THR A 238 16.99 -30.10 -6.26
CA THR A 238 16.00 -30.60 -7.23
C THR A 238 15.47 -29.42 -8.04
N GLY A 239 16.34 -28.84 -8.87
CA GLY A 239 15.95 -27.81 -9.81
C GLY A 239 15.19 -28.41 -10.99
N HIS A 240 13.88 -28.23 -11.03
CA HIS A 240 13.07 -28.45 -12.24
C HIS A 240 12.25 -27.19 -12.53
N GLY A 241 12.85 -26.26 -13.29
CA GLY A 241 12.11 -25.18 -13.94
C GLY A 241 11.33 -25.77 -15.12
N GLY A 242 10.17 -26.36 -14.82
CA GLY A 242 9.30 -27.01 -15.80
C GLY A 242 7.82 -26.93 -15.39
N PRO A 243 6.91 -27.57 -16.14
CA PRO A 243 5.46 -27.49 -15.92
C PRO A 243 5.00 -27.82 -14.50
N SER A 244 5.76 -28.65 -13.77
CA SER A 244 5.54 -28.94 -12.35
C SER A 244 5.56 -27.69 -11.48
N LEU A 245 6.54 -26.79 -11.61
CA LEU A 245 6.65 -25.62 -10.75
C LEU A 245 5.47 -24.65 -10.94
N ALA A 246 4.96 -24.51 -12.17
CA ALA A 246 3.76 -23.72 -12.45
C ALA A 246 2.47 -24.39 -11.92
N ALA A 247 2.37 -25.73 -12.02
CA ALA A 247 1.29 -26.49 -11.41
C ALA A 247 1.32 -26.46 -9.87
N ASP A 248 2.52 -26.46 -9.28
CA ASP A 248 2.72 -26.38 -7.82
C ASP A 248 2.44 -24.97 -7.31
N TYR A 249 2.86 -23.94 -8.07
CA TYR A 249 2.55 -22.55 -7.77
C TYR A 249 1.05 -22.27 -7.80
N SER A 250 0.36 -22.66 -8.89
CA SER A 250 -1.09 -22.49 -9.00
C SER A 250 -1.84 -23.25 -7.89
N ARG A 251 -1.40 -24.45 -7.51
CA ARG A 251 -1.97 -25.20 -6.38
C ARG A 251 -1.79 -24.49 -5.04
N ALA A 252 -0.60 -23.95 -4.77
CA ALA A 252 -0.33 -23.18 -3.56
C ALA A 252 -1.20 -21.93 -3.46
N VAL A 253 -1.36 -21.19 -4.57
CA VAL A 253 -2.27 -20.04 -4.66
C VAL A 253 -3.73 -20.46 -4.40
N MET A 254 -4.21 -21.52 -5.08
CA MET A 254 -5.57 -22.03 -4.88
C MET A 254 -5.82 -22.42 -3.41
N GLN A 255 -4.87 -23.10 -2.77
CA GLN A 255 -4.96 -23.48 -1.37
C GLN A 255 -5.01 -22.26 -0.44
N ALA A 256 -4.10 -21.29 -0.61
CA ALA A 256 -4.08 -20.06 0.19
C ALA A 256 -5.40 -19.27 0.10
N VAL A 257 -5.99 -19.20 -1.09
CA VAL A 257 -7.27 -18.52 -1.31
C VAL A 257 -8.45 -19.32 -0.75
N GLN A 258 -8.47 -20.64 -0.92
CA GLN A 258 -9.51 -21.51 -0.34
C GLN A 258 -9.52 -21.47 1.19
N THR A 259 -8.36 -21.49 1.85
CA THR A 259 -8.25 -21.36 3.32
C THR A 259 -8.85 -20.05 3.85
N ASN A 260 -8.90 -19.01 3.03
CA ASN A 260 -9.44 -17.69 3.38
C ASN A 260 -10.91 -17.47 2.94
N TRP A 261 -11.50 -18.42 2.21
CA TRP A 261 -12.82 -18.29 1.60
C TRP A 261 -13.95 -18.70 2.56
N ILE A 262 -14.70 -17.71 3.06
CA ILE A 262 -15.96 -17.95 3.76
C ILE A 262 -17.07 -18.05 2.71
N ARG A 263 -17.30 -19.27 2.20
CA ARG A 263 -18.35 -19.58 1.21
C ARG A 263 -19.75 -19.32 1.80
N PRO A 264 -20.62 -18.51 1.17
CA PRO A 264 -22.03 -18.39 1.52
C PRO A 264 -22.83 -19.67 1.18
N ASP A 265 -23.80 -20.02 2.00
CA ASP A 265 -24.65 -21.21 1.80
C ASP A 265 -25.40 -21.21 0.46
N ASN A 266 -25.71 -20.02 -0.08
CA ASN A 266 -26.41 -19.84 -1.35
C ASN A 266 -25.48 -19.83 -2.59
N THR A 267 -24.21 -20.21 -2.46
CA THR A 267 -23.24 -20.18 -3.58
C THR A 267 -23.57 -21.25 -4.64
N PRO A 268 -23.77 -20.87 -5.92
CA PRO A 268 -24.03 -21.82 -7.01
C PRO A 268 -22.92 -22.86 -7.24
N ALA A 269 -23.30 -24.03 -7.75
CA ALA A 269 -22.39 -25.11 -8.17
C ALA A 269 -21.54 -24.76 -9.41
N SER A 270 -21.92 -23.73 -10.16
CA SER A 270 -21.19 -23.24 -11.31
C SER A 270 -19.92 -22.47 -10.90
N SER A 271 -18.94 -22.42 -11.80
CA SER A 271 -17.65 -21.78 -11.52
C SER A 271 -17.67 -20.27 -11.76
N CYS A 272 -17.06 -19.50 -10.87
CA CYS A 272 -16.77 -18.08 -11.00
C CYS A 272 -15.25 -17.87 -11.20
N LYS A 273 -14.85 -17.19 -12.27
CA LYS A 273 -13.43 -16.87 -12.53
C LYS A 273 -13.12 -15.47 -12.04
N VAL A 274 -11.94 -15.33 -11.43
CA VAL A 274 -11.42 -14.04 -10.95
C VAL A 274 -10.01 -13.86 -11.42
N ARG A 275 -9.77 -12.78 -12.14
CA ARG A 275 -8.46 -12.32 -12.57
C ARG A 275 -7.81 -11.57 -11.42
N VAL A 276 -6.59 -11.95 -11.07
CA VAL A 276 -5.82 -11.36 -9.98
C VAL A 276 -4.50 -10.86 -10.54
N THR A 277 -4.23 -9.58 -10.33
CA THR A 277 -2.97 -8.93 -10.72
C THR A 277 -2.11 -8.76 -9.47
N GLN A 278 -0.85 -9.16 -9.55
CA GLN A 278 0.09 -9.20 -8.43
C GLN A 278 1.48 -8.72 -8.85
N GLN A 279 2.26 -8.26 -7.87
CA GLN A 279 3.66 -7.88 -8.05
C GLN A 279 4.59 -8.97 -7.48
N PRO A 280 5.88 -9.02 -7.91
CA PRO A 280 6.89 -9.86 -7.27
C PRO A 280 6.87 -9.69 -5.74
N GLY A 281 6.95 -10.80 -5.01
CA GLY A 281 6.63 -10.85 -3.57
C GLY A 281 5.19 -11.30 -3.27
N GLY A 282 4.34 -11.52 -4.28
CA GLY A 282 3.00 -12.09 -4.13
C GLY A 282 1.90 -11.09 -3.74
N HIS A 283 2.24 -9.81 -3.59
CA HIS A 283 1.28 -8.79 -3.17
C HIS A 283 0.23 -8.47 -4.24
N ILE A 284 -1.02 -8.41 -3.83
CA ILE A 284 -2.16 -8.25 -4.74
C ILE A 284 -2.40 -6.77 -5.06
N THR A 285 -2.43 -6.45 -6.35
CA THR A 285 -2.60 -5.07 -6.88
C THR A 285 -3.91 -4.87 -7.64
N GLY A 286 -4.56 -5.94 -8.13
CA GLY A 286 -5.85 -5.90 -8.81
C GLY A 286 -6.65 -7.19 -8.60
N ILE A 287 -7.98 -7.08 -8.55
CA ILE A 287 -8.92 -8.20 -8.43
C ILE A 287 -10.15 -7.86 -9.28
N ASP A 288 -10.32 -8.55 -10.40
CA ASP A 288 -11.40 -8.34 -11.35
C ASP A 288 -12.19 -9.65 -11.52
N ILE A 289 -13.50 -9.59 -11.33
CA ILE A 289 -14.39 -10.75 -11.54
C ILE A 289 -14.72 -10.82 -13.03
N GLU A 290 -14.52 -11.97 -13.66
CA GLU A 290 -14.86 -12.16 -15.07
C GLU A 290 -16.38 -12.07 -15.27
N SER A 291 -16.82 -11.55 -16.43
CA SER A 291 -18.23 -11.26 -16.71
C SER A 291 -19.11 -12.51 -16.82
N ASP A 292 -18.51 -13.70 -16.95
CA ASP A 292 -19.18 -15.00 -16.94
C ASP A 292 -19.45 -15.54 -15.52
N CYS A 293 -19.00 -14.85 -14.46
CA CYS A 293 -19.20 -15.29 -13.08
C CYS A 293 -20.70 -15.31 -12.67
N PRO A 294 -21.27 -16.48 -12.35
CA PRO A 294 -22.71 -16.66 -12.11
C PRO A 294 -23.13 -16.40 -10.66
N TYR A 295 -22.23 -15.88 -9.81
CA TYR A 295 -22.51 -15.64 -8.40
C TYR A 295 -23.33 -14.37 -8.20
N ASP A 296 -24.14 -14.33 -7.14
CA ASP A 296 -24.81 -13.12 -6.69
C ASP A 296 -23.81 -12.13 -6.05
N GLU A 297 -24.27 -10.93 -5.70
CA GLU A 297 -23.39 -9.91 -5.09
C GLU A 297 -22.81 -10.35 -3.72
N ALA A 298 -23.49 -11.25 -3.00
CA ALA A 298 -22.97 -11.84 -1.77
C ALA A 298 -21.80 -12.80 -2.05
N GLY A 299 -21.97 -13.72 -3.01
CA GLY A 299 -20.94 -14.66 -3.48
C GLY A 299 -19.74 -13.95 -4.10
N LYS A 300 -19.97 -12.99 -5.02
CA LYS A 300 -18.90 -12.15 -5.60
C LYS A 300 -18.09 -11.45 -4.51
N ARG A 301 -18.74 -10.84 -3.52
CA ARG A 301 -18.06 -10.17 -2.41
C ARG A 301 -17.31 -11.14 -1.50
N SER A 302 -17.86 -12.34 -1.26
CA SER A 302 -17.16 -13.40 -0.53
C SER A 302 -15.85 -13.81 -1.25
N VAL A 303 -15.94 -14.06 -2.55
CA VAL A 303 -14.81 -14.42 -3.41
C VAL A 303 -13.72 -13.32 -3.41
N VAL A 304 -14.08 -12.06 -3.61
CA VAL A 304 -13.11 -10.93 -3.57
C VAL A 304 -12.47 -10.80 -2.18
N ASN A 305 -13.22 -11.04 -1.11
CA ASN A 305 -12.68 -11.03 0.25
C ASN A 305 -11.73 -12.20 0.51
N ALA A 306 -11.96 -13.39 -0.08
CA ALA A 306 -11.06 -14.53 0.02
C ALA A 306 -9.70 -14.23 -0.62
N VAL A 307 -9.73 -13.72 -1.86
CA VAL A 307 -8.52 -13.29 -2.58
C VAL A 307 -7.78 -12.21 -1.79
N ARG A 308 -8.48 -11.16 -1.33
CA ARG A 308 -7.87 -10.06 -0.56
C ARG A 308 -7.25 -10.50 0.77
N ARG A 309 -7.79 -11.51 1.43
CA ARG A 309 -7.24 -12.07 2.68
C ARG A 309 -6.03 -12.97 2.47
N ALA A 310 -5.85 -13.48 1.26
CA ALA A 310 -4.69 -14.26 0.85
C ALA A 310 -3.52 -13.37 0.37
N ASP A 311 -3.54 -12.05 0.59
CA ASP A 311 -2.42 -11.14 0.31
C ASP A 311 -1.40 -11.15 1.47
N PRO A 312 -0.10 -11.43 1.24
CA PRO A 312 0.52 -11.82 -0.05
C PRO A 312 0.25 -13.28 -0.42
N LEU A 313 0.05 -13.52 -1.72
CA LEU A 313 0.01 -14.86 -2.30
C LEU A 313 1.38 -15.54 -2.13
N PRO A 314 1.45 -16.89 -2.15
CA PRO A 314 2.71 -17.62 -2.14
C PRO A 314 3.67 -17.08 -3.21
N TYR A 315 4.95 -16.93 -2.87
CA TYR A 315 5.97 -16.39 -3.78
C TYR A 315 7.35 -17.02 -3.55
N GLN A 316 7.76 -17.15 -2.29
CA GLN A 316 9.02 -17.80 -1.93
C GLN A 316 9.05 -19.25 -2.43
N GLY A 317 10.09 -19.60 -3.20
CA GLY A 317 10.24 -20.91 -3.86
C GLY A 317 9.48 -21.06 -5.18
N TYR A 318 8.68 -20.07 -5.58
CA TYR A 318 7.89 -20.05 -6.83
C TYR A 318 8.32 -18.91 -7.76
N GLU A 319 9.43 -18.22 -7.50
CA GLU A 319 9.86 -17.00 -8.21
C GLU A 319 9.99 -17.23 -9.72
N LYS A 320 10.42 -18.43 -10.13
CA LYS A 320 10.57 -18.84 -11.55
C LYS A 320 9.26 -19.26 -12.22
N ALA A 321 8.17 -19.42 -11.46
CA ALA A 321 6.83 -19.73 -11.95
C ALA A 321 5.84 -18.58 -11.75
N PHE A 322 6.30 -17.45 -11.17
CA PHE A 322 5.50 -16.26 -10.94
C PHE A 322 4.88 -15.72 -12.23
N GLN A 323 3.62 -15.30 -12.13
CA GLN A 323 2.87 -14.66 -13.21
C GLN A 323 2.22 -13.40 -12.65
N SER A 324 2.47 -12.24 -13.28
CA SER A 324 1.92 -10.95 -12.83
C SER A 324 0.40 -10.86 -12.89
N THR A 325 -0.24 -11.68 -13.74
CA THR A 325 -1.69 -11.82 -13.83
C THR A 325 -2.04 -13.30 -13.88
N ILE A 326 -2.91 -13.75 -12.97
CA ILE A 326 -3.40 -15.13 -12.89
C ILE A 326 -4.92 -15.16 -12.88
N VAL A 327 -5.52 -16.30 -13.22
CA VAL A 327 -6.97 -16.52 -13.13
C VAL A 327 -7.26 -17.62 -12.10
N ILE A 328 -7.99 -17.26 -11.06
CA ILE A 328 -8.40 -18.13 -9.96
C ILE A 328 -9.85 -18.57 -10.24
N THR A 329 -10.09 -19.88 -10.24
CA THR A 329 -11.43 -20.43 -10.50
C THR A 329 -12.06 -20.91 -9.20
N PHE A 330 -13.07 -20.19 -8.74
CA PHE A 330 -13.91 -20.61 -7.62
C PHE A 330 -15.00 -21.52 -8.16
N ALA A 331 -15.01 -22.77 -7.73
CA ALA A 331 -16.13 -23.67 -7.94
C ALA A 331 -16.60 -24.15 -6.58
N SER A 332 -17.91 -24.33 -6.42
CA SER A 332 -18.41 -25.12 -5.31
C SER A 332 -18.69 -26.53 -5.80
N MET A 333 -18.10 -27.53 -5.16
CA MET A 333 -18.62 -28.88 -5.28
C MET A 333 -19.98 -28.89 -4.58
N SER A 334 -21.03 -29.27 -5.31
CA SER A 334 -22.30 -29.68 -4.73
C SER A 334 -22.07 -30.86 -3.79
N ASP A 335 -22.76 -30.91 -2.64
CA ASP A 335 -22.61 -31.98 -1.67
C ASP A 335 -22.78 -33.36 -2.32
N ALA A 336 -21.66 -34.07 -2.46
CA ALA A 336 -21.65 -35.50 -2.65
C ALA A 336 -21.68 -36.15 -1.27
N SER A 337 -22.90 -36.31 -0.75
CA SER A 337 -23.30 -37.35 0.22
C SER A 337 -22.28 -37.73 1.29
N GLN A 338 -22.34 -37.09 2.47
CA GLN A 338 -21.86 -37.76 3.68
C GLN A 338 -22.83 -38.91 4.05
N PRO A 339 -22.32 -40.10 4.43
CA PRO A 339 -23.13 -41.24 4.84
C PRO A 339 -23.72 -41.09 6.26
#